data_AF-A6MZK3-F1
#
_entry.id   AF-A6MZK3-F1
#
_cell.length_a   1.000
_cell.length_b   1.000
_cell.length_c   1.000
_cell.angle_alpha   90.00
_cell.angle_beta   90.00
_cell.angle_gamma   90.00
#
_symmetry.space_group_name_H-M   'P 1'
#
loop_
_entity.id
_entity.type
_entity.pdbx_description
1 polymer ?
#
loop_
_entity_poly.entity_id
_entity_poly.type
_entity_poly.pdbx_seq_one_letter_code
_entity_poly.pdbx_strand_id
1 'polypeptide(L)' 'QIDPAAVQQGLAEFNAKLGSASTELEKAEAQIGVDVHSALNAALAG' A
#
# COMPACT_ATOMS: atom_id res chain seq x y z
N GLN A 1 13.01 7.91 12.08
CA GLN A 1 12.64 6.49 11.91
C GLN A 1 11.33 6.45 11.15
N ILE A 2 11.10 5.46 10.29
CA ILE A 2 9.79 5.29 9.64
C ILE A 2 8.79 4.80 10.70
N ASP A 3 7.58 5.38 10.73
CA ASP A 3 6.52 4.98 11.64
C ASP A 3 5.82 3.71 11.14
N PRO A 4 5.93 2.57 11.84
CA PRO A 4 5.31 1.32 11.42
C PRO A 4 3.78 1.39 11.35
N ALA A 5 3.13 2.17 12.23
CA ALA A 5 1.68 2.29 12.23
C ALA A 5 1.18 3.01 10.98
N ALA A 6 1.90 4.07 10.56
CA ALA A 6 1.60 4.77 9.32
C ALA A 6 1.77 3.88 8.08
N VAL A 7 2.78 3.01 8.07
CA VAL A 7 2.99 2.05 6.96
C VAL A 7 1.88 1.01 6.90
N GLN A 8 1.48 0.45 8.04
CA GLN A 8 0.38 -0.51 8.12
C GLN A 8 -0.96 0.11 7.71
N GLN A 9 -1.21 1.35 8.14
CA GLN A 9 -2.40 2.09 7.73
C GLN A 9 -2.41 2.34 6.22
N GLY A 10 -1.32 2.85 5.65
CA GLY A 10 -1.23 3.09 4.21
C GLY A 10 -1.43 1.80 3.39
N LEU A 11 -0.87 0.67 3.84
CA LEU A 11 -1.10 -0.62 3.21
C LEU A 11 -2.58 -1.02 3.20
N ALA A 12 -3.30 -0.81 4.31
CA ALA A 12 -4.73 -1.08 4.38
C ALA A 12 -5.54 -0.17 3.44
N GLU A 13 -5.21 1.11 3.38
CA GLU A 13 -5.85 2.10 2.50
C GLU A 13 -5.65 1.76 1.02
N PHE A 14 -4.44 1.42 0.60
CA PHE A 14 -4.15 1.06 -0.79
C PHE A 14 -4.76 -0.28 -1.20
N ASN A 15 -4.85 -1.25 -0.30
CA ASN A 15 -5.60 -2.48 -0.55
C ASN A 15 -7.09 -2.22 -0.74
N ALA A 16 -7.68 -1.34 0.08
CA ALA A 16 -9.08 -0.93 -0.09
C ALA A 16 -9.29 -0.19 -1.42
N LYS A 17 -8.37 0.73 -1.77
CA LYS A 17 -8.40 1.47 -3.04
C LYS A 17 -8.30 0.54 -4.24
N LEU A 18 -7.44 -0.48 -4.19
CA LEU A 18 -7.31 -1.50 -5.22
C LEU A 18 -8.61 -2.28 -5.42
N GLY A 19 -9.30 -2.62 -4.32
CA GLY A 19 -10.59 -3.32 -4.36
C GLY A 19 -11.75 -2.50 -4.93
N SER A 20 -11.70 -1.16 -4.80
CA SER A 20 -12.73 -0.25 -5.33
C SER A 20 -12.39 0.39 -6.68
N ALA A 21 -11.18 0.19 -7.19
CA ALA A 21 -10.71 0.80 -8.43
C ALA A 21 -11.49 0.28 -9.65
N SER A 22 -11.96 1.21 -10.49
CA SER A 22 -12.83 0.89 -11.63
C SER A 22 -12.11 0.99 -12.97
N THR A 23 -11.01 1.74 -13.03
CA THR A 23 -10.16 1.87 -14.22
C THR A 23 -8.84 1.12 -14.05
N GLU A 24 -8.24 0.71 -15.17
CA GLU A 24 -6.91 0.07 -15.15
C GLU A 24 -5.82 1.02 -14.62
N LEU A 25 -5.97 2.33 -14.85
CA LEU A 25 -5.08 3.34 -14.28
C LEU A 25 -5.18 3.36 -12.75
N GLU A 26 -6.39 3.44 -12.19
CA GLU A 26 -6.60 3.44 -10.73
C GLU A 26 -6.10 2.14 -10.08
N LYS A 27 -6.30 1.00 -10.75
CA LYS A 27 -5.77 -0.29 -10.29
C LYS A 27 -4.24 -0.29 -10.29
N ALA A 28 -3.62 0.20 -11.36
CA ALA A 28 -2.16 0.28 -11.47
C ALA A 28 -1.57 1.18 -10.38
N GLU A 29 -2.14 2.36 -10.15
CA GLU A 29 -1.71 3.27 -9.08
C GLU A 29 -1.91 2.67 -7.69
N ALA A 30 -3.05 2.01 -7.46
CA ALA A 30 -3.34 1.36 -6.19
C ALA A 30 -2.37 0.18 -5.93
N GLN A 31 -2.07 -0.61 -6.96
CA GLN A 31 -1.12 -1.71 -6.88
C GLN A 31 0.29 -1.21 -6.57
N ILE A 32 0.75 -0.13 -7.21
CA ILE A 32 2.04 0.49 -6.87
C ILE A 32 2.06 0.91 -5.39
N GLY A 33 0.98 1.51 -4.89
CA GLY A 33 0.86 1.87 -3.48
C GLY A 33 0.95 0.66 -2.54
N VAL A 34 0.27 -0.44 -2.88
CA VAL A 34 0.36 -1.71 -2.14
C VAL A 34 1.79 -2.25 -2.14
N ASP A 35 2.47 -2.26 -3.29
CA ASP A 35 3.81 -2.80 -3.44
C ASP A 35 4.83 -2.00 -2.60
N VAL A 36 4.77 -0.66 -2.65
CA VAL A 36 5.65 0.22 -1.87
C VAL A 36 5.44 0.02 -0.37
N HIS A 37 4.19 0.06 0.10
CA HIS A 37 3.90 -0.10 1.53
C HIS A 37 4.22 -1.52 2.01
N SER A 38 4.03 -2.54 1.17
CA SER A 38 4.41 -3.92 1.49
C SER A 38 5.92 -4.07 1.62
N ALA A 39 6.70 -3.49 0.70
CA ALA A 39 8.15 -3.50 0.77
C ALA A 39 8.66 -2.75 2.02
N LEU A 40 8.03 -1.62 2.34
CA LEU A 40 8.37 -0.84 3.53
C LEU A 40 8.02 -1.59 4.82
N ASN A 41 6.86 -2.24 4.86
CA ASN A 41 6.44 -3.08 5.98
C ASN A 41 7.37 -4.28 6.16
N ALA A 42 7.82 -4.90 5.06
CA ALA A 42 8.81 -5.97 5.08
C ALA A 42 10.16 -5.49 5.61
N ALA A 43 10.64 -4.33 5.14
CA ALA A 43 11.90 -3.74 5.62
C ALA A 43 11.86 -3.34 7.10
N LEU A 44 10.69 -3.00 7.64
CA LEU A 44 10.48 -2.75 9.07
C LEU A 44 10.39 -4.03 9.91
N ALA A 45 9.97 -5.14 9.29
CA ALA A 45 9.88 -6.44 9.95
C ALA A 45 11.24 -7.14 10.10
N GLY A 46 12.20 -6.84 9.20
CA GLY A 46 13.57 -7.37 9.22
C GLY A 46 13.89 -8.26 8.04
#